data_AF-A0ABD5CC33-F1
#
_entry.id   AF-A0ABD5CC33-F1
#
_cell.length_a   1.000
_cell.length_b   1.000
_cell.length_c   1.000
_cell.angle_alpha   90.00
_cell.angle_beta   90.00
_cell.angle_gamma   90.00
#
_symmetry.space_group_name_H-M   'P 1'
#
loop_
_entity.id
_entity.type
_entity.pdbx_description
1 polymer ?
#
loop_
_entity_poly.entity_id
_entity_poly.type
_entity_poly.pdbx_seq_one_letter_code
_entity_poly.pdbx_strand_id
1 'polypeptide(L)'
;MKTLTFLTHQDIFDQAVSHLFGQKRAALLPRGGGAYRGYCGGCPVGNFIKLRDYMTAMEGVPVRYIGKTPVAAPAYMDAGIAALRKALLRSRINVYDQETIDLLSCLQNVHDVFGTWEWDDRLNSIARQFGLSAHMLKNAA
;
A
#
# COMPACT_ATOMS: atom_id res chain seq x y z
N MET A 1 9.94 26.82 9.03
CA MET A 1 10.10 25.37 8.77
C MET A 1 8.74 24.71 8.82
N LYS A 2 8.28 24.06 7.75
CA LYS A 2 7.09 23.20 7.83
C LYS A 2 7.55 21.87 8.39
N THR A 3 7.18 21.56 9.63
CA THR A 3 7.32 20.22 10.19
C THR A 3 6.48 19.29 9.31
N LEU A 4 7.14 18.46 8.50
CA LEU A 4 6.46 17.44 7.71
C LEU A 4 5.94 16.39 8.70
N THR A 5 4.63 16.42 8.96
CA THR A 5 3.98 15.40 9.77
C THR A 5 3.67 14.20 8.89
N PHE A 6 4.11 13.02 9.33
CA PHE A 6 3.72 11.75 8.70
C PHE A 6 2.24 11.48 8.98
N LEU A 7 1.60 10.72 8.08
CA LEU A 7 0.26 10.19 8.29
C LEU A 7 0.26 9.23 9.46
N THR A 8 -0.84 9.20 10.21
CA THR A 8 -1.05 8.17 11.23
C THR A 8 -1.39 6.83 10.57
N HIS A 9 -1.24 5.72 11.29
CA HIS A 9 -1.67 4.41 10.80
C HIS A 9 -3.18 4.39 10.48
N GLN A 10 -3.99 5.12 11.26
CA GLN A 10 -5.42 5.29 10.97
C GLN A 10 -5.66 6.01 9.65
N ASP A 11 -4.97 7.13 9.40
CA ASP A 11 -5.10 7.87 8.12
C ASP A 11 -4.71 7.01 6.92
N ILE A 12 -3.68 6.17 7.07
CA ILE A 12 -3.22 5.23 6.03
C ILE A 12 -4.31 4.19 5.79
N PHE A 13 -4.85 3.59 6.85
CA PHE A 13 -5.89 2.57 6.75
C PHE A 13 -7.17 3.13 6.11
N ASP A 14 -7.67 4.27 6.59
CA ASP A 14 -8.92 4.87 6.09
C ASP A 14 -8.83 5.25 4.60
N GLN A 15 -7.69 5.82 4.19
CA GLN A 15 -7.45 6.12 2.77
C GLN A 15 -7.35 4.87 1.91
N ALA A 16 -6.74 3.79 2.42
CA ALA A 16 -6.65 2.52 1.71
C ALA A 16 -8.03 1.85 1.56
N VAL A 17 -8.82 1.83 2.63
CA VAL A 17 -10.21 1.32 2.61
C VAL A 17 -11.04 2.12 1.61
N SER A 18 -11.03 3.44 1.69
CA SER A 18 -11.77 4.31 0.77
C SER A 18 -11.38 4.06 -0.69
N HIS A 19 -10.08 3.90 -0.97
CA HIS A 19 -9.58 3.59 -2.31
C HIS A 19 -10.06 2.22 -2.82
N LEU A 20 -9.92 1.16 -2.01
CA LEU A 20 -10.34 -0.19 -2.39
C LEU A 20 -11.84 -0.24 -2.70
N PHE A 21 -12.68 0.25 -1.79
CA PHE A 21 -14.14 0.25 -1.98
C PHE A 21 -14.62 1.26 -3.04
N GLY A 22 -13.87 2.34 -3.28
CA GLY A 22 -14.11 3.24 -4.41
C GLY A 22 -13.80 2.58 -5.76
N GLN A 23 -12.71 1.81 -5.82
CA GLN A 23 -12.26 1.13 -7.04
C GLN A 23 -13.09 -0.11 -7.38
N LYS A 24 -13.58 -0.85 -6.37
CA LYS A 24 -14.41 -2.06 -6.48
C LYS A 24 -13.82 -3.23 -7.30
N ARG A 25 -12.53 -3.17 -7.63
CA ARG A 25 -11.80 -4.21 -8.39
C ARG A 25 -10.31 -4.17 -8.08
N ALA A 26 -9.64 -5.31 -8.19
CA ALA A 26 -8.17 -5.35 -8.16
C ALA A 26 -7.59 -4.81 -9.48
N ALA A 27 -6.54 -4.00 -9.37
CA ALA A 27 -5.73 -3.53 -10.49
C ALA A 27 -4.57 -4.50 -10.73
N LEU A 28 -4.59 -5.21 -11.86
CA LEU A 28 -3.58 -6.22 -12.18
C LEU A 28 -2.71 -5.76 -13.35
N LEU A 29 -1.43 -6.13 -13.29
CA LEU A 29 -0.49 -6.07 -14.40
C LEU A 29 -0.88 -7.13 -15.46
N PRO A 30 -0.42 -7.01 -16.72
CA PRO A 30 -0.74 -7.97 -17.79
C PRO A 30 -0.40 -9.43 -17.49
N ARG A 31 0.49 -9.69 -16.51
CA ARG A 31 0.90 -11.04 -16.06
C ARG A 31 0.24 -11.49 -14.76
N GLY A 32 -0.78 -10.77 -14.28
CA GLY A 32 -1.58 -11.14 -13.10
C GLY A 32 -1.06 -10.68 -11.74
N GLY A 33 0.10 -10.01 -11.66
CA GLY A 33 0.56 -9.40 -10.41
C GLY A 33 -0.16 -8.10 -10.08
N GLY A 34 -0.29 -7.75 -8.80
CA GLY A 34 -0.87 -6.47 -8.38
C GLY A 34 -0.10 -5.26 -8.93
N ALA A 35 -0.83 -4.28 -9.47
CA ALA A 35 -0.26 -3.07 -10.03
C ALA A 35 -0.30 -1.93 -9.01
N TYR A 36 0.80 -1.21 -8.80
CA TYR A 36 0.78 0.07 -8.07
C TYR A 36 -0.06 1.10 -8.81
N ARG A 37 -0.02 1.10 -10.14
CA ARG A 37 -0.95 1.86 -10.98
C ARG A 37 -1.48 1.05 -12.16
N GLY A 38 -2.76 1.22 -12.45
CA GLY A 38 -3.43 0.66 -13.63
C GLY A 38 -4.53 1.57 -14.16
N TYR A 39 -5.07 1.20 -15.32
CA TYR A 39 -6.14 1.92 -16.03
C TYR A 39 -7.41 2.11 -15.17
N CYS A 40 -7.63 1.20 -14.24
CA CYS A 40 -8.81 1.11 -13.40
C CYS A 40 -8.58 1.58 -11.96
N GLY A 41 -7.46 2.26 -11.70
CA GLY A 41 -6.92 2.50 -10.37
C GLY A 41 -5.71 1.60 -10.07
N GLY A 42 -5.28 1.50 -8.82
CA GLY A 42 -4.05 0.80 -8.41
C GLY A 42 -4.22 0.05 -7.10
N CYS A 43 -3.15 -0.52 -6.59
CA CYS A 43 -3.13 -1.06 -5.23
C CYS A 43 -3.25 0.08 -4.19
N PRO A 44 -3.67 -0.22 -2.95
CA PRO A 44 -3.85 0.81 -1.93
C PRO A 44 -2.55 1.58 -1.63
N VAL A 45 -1.40 0.92 -1.72
CA VAL A 45 -0.08 1.57 -1.55
C VAL A 45 0.22 2.54 -2.70
N GLY A 46 -0.12 2.15 -3.93
CA GLY A 46 0.05 2.99 -5.12
C GLY A 46 -0.85 4.21 -5.16
N ASN A 47 -2.01 4.17 -4.51
CA ASN A 47 -2.90 5.31 -4.37
C ASN A 47 -2.24 6.49 -3.61
N PHE A 48 -1.33 6.22 -2.68
CA PHE A 48 -0.58 7.27 -2.00
C PHE A 48 0.46 7.94 -2.90
N ILE A 49 0.96 7.23 -3.92
CA ILE A 49 2.07 7.70 -4.76
C ILE A 49 1.54 8.69 -5.80
N LYS A 50 2.06 9.92 -5.81
CA LYS A 50 1.69 10.92 -6.83
C LYS A 50 2.25 10.53 -8.20
N LEU A 51 1.58 10.95 -9.27
CA LEU A 51 1.98 10.58 -10.65
C LEU A 51 3.44 10.98 -10.97
N ARG A 52 3.87 12.16 -10.54
CA ARG A 52 5.25 12.65 -10.71
C ARG A 52 6.31 11.85 -9.95
N ASP A 53 5.88 11.10 -8.93
CA ASP A 53 6.75 10.34 -8.05
C ASP A 53 6.64 8.83 -8.36
N TYR A 54 5.83 8.44 -9.36
CA TYR A 54 5.66 7.08 -9.84
C TYR A 54 6.73 6.72 -10.87
N MET A 55 7.23 5.49 -10.80
CA MET A 55 8.16 4.92 -11.77
C MET A 55 7.77 3.47 -12.06
N THR A 56 7.85 3.05 -13.32
CA THR A 56 7.52 1.66 -13.72
C THR A 56 8.39 0.61 -13.03
N ALA A 57 9.61 0.97 -12.63
CA ALA A 57 10.50 0.12 -11.83
C ALA A 57 9.93 -0.24 -10.44
N MET A 58 8.93 0.48 -9.94
CA MET A 58 8.23 0.13 -8.68
C MET A 58 7.26 -1.05 -8.87
N GLU A 59 6.81 -1.31 -10.10
CA GLU A 59 5.85 -2.37 -10.36
C GLU A 59 6.46 -3.74 -10.05
N GLY A 60 5.70 -4.59 -9.36
CA GLY A 60 6.19 -5.89 -8.90
C GLY A 60 7.17 -5.83 -7.72
N VAL A 61 7.35 -4.68 -7.06
CA VAL A 61 8.13 -4.54 -5.83
C VAL A 61 7.22 -4.53 -4.60
N PRO A 62 7.16 -5.62 -3.82
CA PRO A 62 6.43 -5.65 -2.56
C PRO A 62 6.96 -4.62 -1.56
N VAL A 63 6.06 -3.93 -0.86
CA VAL A 63 6.43 -2.93 0.16
C VAL A 63 7.23 -3.55 1.31
N ARG A 64 7.03 -4.84 1.59
CA ARG A 64 7.78 -5.62 2.60
C ARG A 64 9.29 -5.71 2.36
N TYR A 65 9.80 -5.31 1.19
CA TYR A 65 11.24 -5.26 0.93
C TYR A 65 11.88 -3.93 1.31
N ILE A 66 11.08 -2.90 1.63
CA ILE A 66 11.62 -1.65 2.16
C ILE A 66 12.27 -1.91 3.52
N GLY A 67 13.51 -1.44 3.70
CA GLY A 67 14.25 -1.60 4.96
C GLY A 67 14.87 -2.98 5.16
N LYS A 68 14.60 -3.96 4.29
CA LYS A 68 15.28 -5.26 4.32
C LYS A 68 16.70 -5.15 3.79
N THR A 69 17.58 -5.98 4.35
CA THR A 69 18.96 -6.10 3.89
C THR A 69 19.00 -6.61 2.44
N PRO A 70 20.00 -6.21 1.63
CA PRO A 70 20.14 -6.66 0.24
C PRO A 70 20.16 -8.19 0.05
N VAL A 71 20.50 -8.96 1.09
CA VAL A 71 20.47 -10.43 1.06
C VAL A 71 19.04 -10.98 0.94
N ALA A 72 18.03 -10.23 1.37
CA ALA A 72 16.63 -10.66 1.40
C ALA A 72 15.81 -10.20 0.18
N ALA A 73 16.34 -9.30 -0.65
CA ALA A 73 15.69 -8.79 -1.85
C ALA A 73 16.54 -9.10 -3.08
N PRO A 74 15.96 -9.54 -4.20
CA PRO A 74 16.73 -9.73 -5.43
C PRO A 74 17.35 -8.42 -5.92
N ALA A 75 18.65 -8.42 -6.28
CA ALA A 75 19.38 -7.22 -6.67
C ALA A 75 18.73 -6.42 -7.83
N TYR A 76 18.00 -7.10 -8.73
CA TYR A 76 17.28 -6.43 -9.81
C TYR A 76 16.14 -5.51 -9.31
N MET A 77 15.70 -5.66 -8.06
CA MET A 77 14.65 -4.82 -7.45
C MET A 77 15.19 -3.55 -6.78
N ASP A 78 16.51 -3.38 -6.63
CA ASP A 78 17.09 -2.28 -5.84
C ASP A 78 16.62 -0.89 -6.29
N ALA A 79 16.59 -0.67 -7.60
CA ALA A 79 16.10 0.58 -8.18
C ALA A 79 14.62 0.82 -7.85
N GLY A 80 13.80 -0.23 -7.92
CA GLY A 80 12.39 -0.18 -7.59
C GLY A 80 12.12 0.03 -6.11
N ILE A 81 12.87 -0.63 -5.23
CA ILE A 81 12.81 -0.46 -3.77
C ILE A 81 13.19 0.97 -3.38
N ALA A 82 14.29 1.48 -3.94
CA ALA A 82 14.75 2.85 -3.68
C ALA A 82 13.71 3.89 -4.16
N ALA A 83 13.13 3.67 -5.34
CA ALA A 83 12.14 4.57 -5.91
C ALA A 83 10.82 4.53 -5.10
N LEU A 84 10.34 3.34 -4.72
CA LEU A 84 9.16 3.16 -3.88
C LEU A 84 9.33 3.82 -2.51
N ARG A 85 10.47 3.59 -1.84
CA ARG A 85 10.80 4.22 -0.56
C ARG A 85 10.73 5.74 -0.66
N LYS A 86 11.34 6.31 -1.70
CA LYS A 86 11.35 7.76 -1.96
C LYS A 86 9.93 8.29 -2.20
N ALA A 87 9.11 7.58 -2.95
CA ALA A 87 7.73 7.97 -3.23
C ALA A 87 6.87 8.00 -1.95
N LEU A 88 6.93 6.96 -1.13
CA LEU A 88 6.18 6.87 0.12
C LEU A 88 6.57 7.98 1.11
N LEU A 89 7.87 8.27 1.25
CA LEU A 89 8.33 9.40 2.07
C LEU A 89 7.76 10.74 1.58
N ARG A 90 7.71 10.97 0.27
CA ARG A 90 7.12 12.18 -0.33
C ARG A 90 5.61 12.24 -0.16
N SER A 91 4.97 11.10 0.02
CA SER A 91 3.55 10.96 0.38
C SER A 91 3.29 11.00 1.88
N ARG A 92 4.31 11.34 2.69
CA ARG A 92 4.22 11.43 4.16
C ARG A 92 3.89 10.11 4.83
N ILE A 93 4.40 9.01 4.30
CA ILE A 93 4.36 7.68 4.94
C ILE A 93 5.70 7.41 5.60
N ASN A 94 5.67 7.04 6.89
CA ASN A 94 6.87 6.77 7.66
C ASN A 94 7.43 5.37 7.40
N VAL A 95 8.18 5.21 6.31
CA VAL A 95 8.81 3.93 5.94
C VAL A 95 10.05 3.57 6.77
N TYR A 96 10.37 4.34 7.81
CA TYR A 96 11.38 3.97 8.81
C TYR A 96 10.79 3.16 9.97
N ASP A 97 9.48 3.25 10.16
CA ASP A 97 8.74 2.50 11.16
C ASP A 97 8.30 1.14 10.58
N GLN A 98 8.66 0.06 11.28
CA GLN A 98 8.36 -1.30 10.82
C GLN A 98 6.85 -1.59 10.86
N GLU A 99 6.12 -1.07 11.86
CA GLU A 99 4.66 -1.26 11.94
C GLU A 99 3.95 -0.62 10.74
N THR A 100 4.43 0.54 10.28
CA THR A 100 3.95 1.17 9.05
C THR A 100 4.18 0.28 7.82
N ILE A 101 5.37 -0.34 7.70
CA ILE A 101 5.68 -1.26 6.60
C ILE A 101 4.77 -2.50 6.64
N ASP A 102 4.55 -3.05 7.83
CA ASP A 102 3.72 -4.23 8.03
C ASP A 102 2.26 -3.94 7.67
N LEU A 103 1.72 -2.78 8.11
CA LEU A 103 0.39 -2.32 7.74
C LEU A 103 0.23 -2.19 6.22
N LEU A 104 1.18 -1.52 5.54
CA LEU A 104 1.15 -1.36 4.08
C LEU A 104 1.24 -2.72 3.38
N SER A 105 2.04 -3.65 3.91
CA SER A 105 2.17 -5.00 3.36
C SER A 105 0.86 -5.77 3.49
N CYS A 106 0.18 -5.68 4.62
CA CYS A 106 -1.14 -6.27 4.82
C CYS A 106 -2.17 -5.68 3.84
N LEU A 107 -2.21 -4.35 3.70
CA LEU A 107 -3.13 -3.66 2.78
C LEU A 107 -2.86 -4.02 1.32
N GLN A 108 -1.60 -4.07 0.90
CA GLN A 108 -1.21 -4.53 -0.43
C GLN A 108 -1.66 -5.99 -0.67
N ASN A 109 -1.54 -6.85 0.34
CA ASN A 109 -1.94 -8.25 0.23
C ASN A 109 -3.45 -8.44 0.07
N VAL A 110 -4.28 -7.60 0.71
CA VAL A 110 -5.75 -7.58 0.50
C VAL A 110 -6.08 -7.45 -0.98
N HIS A 111 -5.40 -6.54 -1.66
CA HIS A 111 -5.59 -6.27 -3.08
C HIS A 111 -4.98 -7.35 -4.00
N ASP A 112 -3.78 -7.82 -3.66
CA ASP A 112 -2.98 -8.67 -4.55
C ASP A 112 -3.41 -10.15 -4.52
N VAL A 113 -3.94 -10.64 -3.39
CA VAL A 113 -4.20 -12.07 -3.17
C VAL A 113 -5.68 -12.40 -3.02
N PHE A 114 -6.49 -11.49 -2.48
CA PHE A 114 -7.88 -11.81 -2.12
C PHE A 114 -8.89 -11.23 -3.11
N GLY A 115 -9.97 -11.98 -3.32
CA GLY A 115 -11.13 -11.49 -4.07
C GLY A 115 -11.84 -10.37 -3.32
N THR A 116 -12.54 -9.49 -4.06
CA THR A 116 -13.23 -8.34 -3.46
C THR A 116 -14.29 -8.73 -2.43
N TRP A 117 -14.87 -9.94 -2.54
CA TRP A 117 -15.82 -10.48 -1.57
C TRP A 117 -15.19 -10.79 -0.20
N GLU A 118 -13.87 -10.97 -0.12
CA GLU A 118 -13.15 -11.18 1.15
C GLU A 118 -12.63 -9.88 1.76
N TRP A 119 -12.67 -8.76 1.03
CA TRP A 119 -11.99 -7.54 1.46
C TRP A 119 -12.51 -7.02 2.79
N ASP A 120 -13.81 -7.08 3.05
CA ASP A 120 -14.39 -6.61 4.31
C ASP A 120 -13.84 -7.39 5.53
N ASP A 121 -13.87 -8.71 5.48
CA ASP A 121 -13.34 -9.58 6.54
C ASP A 121 -11.84 -9.35 6.77
N ARG A 122 -11.07 -9.24 5.68
CA ARG A 122 -9.61 -9.02 5.76
C ARG A 122 -9.28 -7.66 6.33
N LEU A 123 -9.98 -6.60 5.91
CA LEU A 123 -9.75 -5.24 6.41
C LEU A 123 -10.19 -5.11 7.87
N ASN A 124 -11.26 -5.79 8.29
CA ASN A 124 -11.64 -5.89 9.71
C ASN A 124 -10.56 -6.58 10.54
N SER A 125 -9.97 -7.67 10.03
CA SER A 125 -8.86 -8.37 10.70
C SER A 125 -7.63 -7.47 10.85
N ILE A 126 -7.26 -6.74 9.79
CA ILE A 126 -6.15 -5.76 9.82
C ILE A 126 -6.44 -4.66 10.85
N ALA A 127 -7.65 -4.09 10.85
CA ALA A 127 -7.99 -3.05 11.83
C ALA A 127 -7.80 -3.54 13.27
N ARG A 128 -8.23 -4.78 13.58
CA ARG A 128 -8.01 -5.38 14.90
C ARG A 128 -6.53 -5.59 15.22
N GLN A 129 -5.75 -6.11 14.27
CA GLN A 129 -4.32 -6.39 14.45
C GLN A 129 -3.53 -5.12 14.80
N PHE A 130 -3.86 -4.00 14.16
CA PHE A 130 -3.15 -2.72 14.34
C PHE A 130 -3.84 -1.77 15.33
N GLY A 131 -4.91 -2.22 16.02
CA GLY A 131 -5.65 -1.38 16.97
C GLY A 131 -6.37 -0.18 16.33
N LEU A 132 -6.76 -0.31 15.07
CA LEU A 132 -7.38 0.75 14.26
C LEU A 132 -8.91 0.68 14.30
N SER A 133 -9.54 1.82 14.03
CA SER A 133 -10.99 1.92 13.88
C SER A 133 -11.44 1.39 12.52
N ALA A 134 -12.38 0.45 12.54
CA ALA A 134 -13.05 -0.11 11.35
C ALA A 134 -14.27 0.71 10.87
N HIS A 135 -14.46 1.94 11.36
CA HIS A 135 -15.67 2.73 11.05
C HIS A 135 -15.89 2.97 9.55
N MET A 136 -14.82 3.13 8.76
CA MET A 136 -14.90 3.30 7.31
C MET A 136 -15.44 2.06 6.59
N LEU A 137 -15.29 0.86 7.16
CA LEU A 137 -15.88 -0.36 6.60
C LEU A 137 -17.41 -0.38 6.77
N LYS A 138 -17.91 0.13 7.90
CA LYS A 138 -19.35 0.21 8.18
C LYS A 138 -20.10 1.15 7.24
N ASN A 139 -19.41 2.13 6.65
CA ASN A 139 -19.98 3.13 5.74
C ASN A 139 -19.86 2.72 4.25
N ALA A 140 -19.14 1.62 3.96
CA ALA A 140 -18.90 1.15 2.59
C ALA A 140 -19.85 0.02 2.16
N ALA A 141 -20.72 -0.45 3.07
CA ALA A 141 -21.73 -1.49 2.85
C ALA A 141 -23.05 -0.93 2.31
#